data_AF-A0A924H5J1-F1
#
_entry.id   AF-A0A924H5J1-F1
#
_cell.length_a   1.000
_cell.length_b   1.000
_cell.length_c   1.000
_cell.angle_alpha   90.00
_cell.angle_beta   90.00
_cell.angle_gamma   90.00
#
_symmetry.space_group_name_H-M   'P 1'
#
loop_
_entity.id
_entity.type
_entity.pdbx_description
1 polymer ?
#
loop_
_entity_poly.entity_id
_entity_poly.type
_entity_poly.pdbx_seq_one_letter_code
_entity_poly.pdbx_strand_id
1 'polypeptide(L)' 'MIDRQTTALIRPALEVIAHRLVRLGIGADALTFAGLAVGWVAALAIALQAFWLGAALILASRLLDGLDGAIARATTPTD' A
#
# COMPACT_ATOMS: atom_id res chain seq x y z
N MET A 1 17.42 8.14 -2.48
CA MET A 1 17.62 9.13 -1.39
C MET A 1 16.77 10.40 -1.54
N ILE A 2 16.02 10.57 -2.63
CA ILE A 2 14.89 11.53 -2.72
C ILE A 2 13.62 10.94 -2.06
N ASP A 3 13.56 9.61 -1.93
CA ASP A 3 12.41 8.83 -1.50
C ASP A 3 11.93 9.16 -0.08
N ARG A 4 12.84 9.51 0.84
CA ARG A 4 12.48 9.80 2.24
C ARG A 4 11.62 11.05 2.38
N GLN A 5 11.91 12.10 1.62
CA GLN A 5 11.19 13.38 1.72
C GLN A 5 9.84 13.30 1.02
N THR A 6 9.77 12.64 -0.14
CA THR A 6 8.49 12.38 -0.83
C THR A 6 7.58 11.48 0.00
N THR A 7 8.15 10.42 0.61
CA THR A 7 7.40 9.56 1.53
C THR A 7 6.90 10.34 2.74
N ALA A 8 7.66 11.31 3.27
CA ALA A 8 7.25 12.12 4.42
C ALA A 8 6.06 13.05 4.13
N LEU A 9 5.93 13.56 2.90
CA LEU A 9 4.79 14.40 2.51
C LEU A 9 3.49 13.59 2.34
N ILE A 10 3.58 12.35 1.86
CA ILE A 10 2.43 11.47 1.64
C ILE A 10 2.05 10.71 2.92
N ARG A 11 2.99 10.60 3.87
CA ARG A 11 2.83 9.94 5.18
C ARG A 11 1.61 10.38 5.99
N PRO A 12 1.31 11.67 6.20
CA PRO A 12 0.12 12.06 6.98
C PRO A 12 -1.20 11.64 6.31
N ALA A 13 -1.28 11.67 4.98
CA ALA A 13 -2.46 11.19 4.26
C ALA A 13 -2.61 9.67 4.40
N LEU A 14 -1.50 8.94 4.27
CA LEU A 14 -1.45 7.49 4.51
C LEU A 14 -1.85 7.15 5.95
N GLU A 15 -1.35 7.86 6.96
CA GLU A 15 -1.67 7.62 8.37
C GLU A 15 -3.16 7.85 8.70
N VAL A 16 -3.82 8.80 8.04
CA VAL A 16 -5.27 9.03 8.19
C VAL A 16 -6.07 7.87 7.61
N ILE A 17 -5.70 7.39 6.42
CA ILE A 17 -6.34 6.25 5.77
C ILE A 17 -6.12 4.97 6.61
N ALA A 18 -4.90 4.78 7.09
CA ALA A 18 -4.51 3.70 7.99
C ALA A 18 -5.37 3.69 9.26
N HIS A 19 -5.49 4.83 9.95
CA HIS A 19 -6.33 4.94 11.15
C HIS A 19 -7.81 4.65 10.89
N ARG A 20 -8.33 5.03 9.71
CA ARG A 20 -9.71 4.72 9.32
C ARG A 20 -9.90 3.22 9.08
N LEU A 21 -8.93 2.55 8.45
CA LEU A 21 -8.96 1.10 8.19
C LEU A 21 -8.81 0.28 9.48
N VAL A 22 -7.89 0.66 10.37
CA VAL A 22 -7.73 0.03 11.69
C VAL A 22 -9.01 0.18 12.52
N ARG A 23 -9.67 1.33 12.47
CA ARG A 23 -10.99 1.54 13.10
C ARG A 23 -12.11 0.68 12.52
N LEU A 24 -11.97 0.18 11.29
CA LEU A 24 -12.90 -0.75 10.66
C LEU A 24 -12.54 -2.22 10.96
N GLY A 25 -11.49 -2.48 11.75
CA GLY A 25 -10.99 -3.82 12.07
C GLY A 25 -10.12 -4.45 10.98
N ILE A 26 -9.68 -3.66 9.98
CA ILE A 26 -8.78 -4.12 8.92
C ILE A 26 -7.34 -3.96 9.42
N GLY A 27 -6.70 -5.10 9.72
CA GLY A 27 -5.31 -5.15 10.18
C GLY A 27 -4.28 -4.94 9.06
N ALA A 28 -3.01 -4.74 9.46
CA ALA A 28 -1.87 -4.62 8.56
C ALA A 28 -1.79 -5.78 7.55
N ASP A 29 -1.94 -7.02 8.03
CA ASP A 29 -1.87 -8.23 7.21
C ASP A 29 -2.88 -8.23 6.05
N ALA A 30 -4.11 -7.77 6.29
CA ALA A 30 -5.14 -7.70 5.25
C ALA A 30 -4.74 -6.72 4.14
N LEU A 31 -4.03 -5.65 4.51
CA LEU A 31 -3.54 -4.66 3.57
C LEU A 31 -2.32 -5.16 2.79
N THR A 32 -1.42 -5.92 3.43
CA THR A 32 -0.33 -6.63 2.76
C THR A 32 -0.87 -7.62 1.73
N PHE A 33 -1.88 -8.43 2.10
CA PHE A 33 -2.52 -9.38 1.18
C PHE A 33 -3.24 -8.68 0.02
N ALA A 34 -3.91 -7.55 0.29
CA ALA A 34 -4.52 -6.75 -0.77
C ALA A 34 -3.46 -6.17 -1.73
N GLY A 35 -2.35 -5.65 -1.20
CA GLY A 35 -1.23 -5.15 -2.00
C GLY A 35 -0.59 -6.23 -2.88
N LEU A 36 -0.45 -7.44 -2.34
CA LEU A 36 0.04 -8.62 -3.06
C LEU A 36 -0.92 -9.03 -4.19
N ALA A 37 -2.21 -9.13 -3.90
CA ALA A 37 -3.23 -9.49 -4.89
C ALA A 37 -3.27 -8.48 -6.06
N VAL A 38 -3.22 -7.18 -5.74
CA VAL A 38 -3.13 -6.12 -6.75
C VAL A 38 -1.85 -6.23 -7.58
N GLY A 39 -0.72 -6.58 -6.96
CA GLY A 39 0.55 -6.83 -7.66
C GLY A 39 0.47 -7.99 -8.65
N TRP A 40 -0.20 -9.09 -8.30
CA TRP A 40 -0.44 -10.22 -9.19
C TRP A 40 -1.33 -9.85 -10.38
N VAL A 41 -2.40 -9.10 -10.14
CA VAL A 41 -3.27 -8.60 -11.23
C VAL A 41 -2.50 -7.64 -12.13
N ALA A 42 -1.60 -6.82 -11.57
CA ALA A 42 -0.72 -5.95 -12.35
C ALA A 42 0.23 -6.74 -13.26
N ALA A 43 0.85 -7.80 -12.72
CA ALA A 43 1.72 -8.69 -13.49
C ALA A 43 0.97 -9.37 -14.65
N LEU A 44 -0.26 -9.82 -14.39
CA LEU A 44 -1.12 -10.40 -15.42
C LEU A 44 -1.51 -9.37 -16.49
N ALA A 45 -1.84 -8.13 -16.08
CA ALA A 45 -2.15 -7.05 -17.03
C ALA A 45 -0.95 -6.71 -17.93
N ILE A 46 0.27 -6.70 -17.39
CA ILE A 46 1.49 -6.49 -18.17
C ILE A 46 1.73 -7.67 -19.13
N ALA A 47 1.50 -8.91 -18.68
CA ALA A 47 1.62 -10.10 -19.53
C ALA A 47 0.62 -10.07 -20.70
N LEU A 48 -0.57 -9.49 -20.48
CA LEU A 48 -1.59 -9.26 -21.52
C LEU A 48 -1.34 -7.98 -22.35
N GLN A 49 -0.16 -7.36 -22.25
CA GLN A 49 0.23 -6.12 -22.94
C GLN A 49 -0.62 -4.89 -22.57
N ALA A 50 -1.43 -4.98 -21.50
CA ALA A 50 -2.19 -3.86 -20.96
C ALA A 50 -1.29 -2.99 -20.05
N PHE A 51 -0.23 -2.43 -20.63
CA PHE A 51 0.84 -1.76 -19.89
C PHE A 51 0.36 -0.58 -19.03
N TRP A 52 -0.59 0.22 -19.52
CA TRP A 52 -1.16 1.32 -18.76
C TRP A 52 -1.93 0.86 -17.53
N LEU A 53 -2.71 -0.22 -17.68
CA LEU A 53 -3.45 -0.81 -16.57
C LEU A 53 -2.49 -1.45 -15.56
N GLY A 54 -1.47 -2.17 -16.05
CA GLY A 54 -0.40 -2.73 -15.23
C GLY A 54 0.35 -1.65 -14.45
N ALA A 55 0.71 -0.52 -15.09
CA ALA A 55 1.36 0.60 -14.43
C ALA A 55 0.48 1.23 -13.34
N ALA A 56 -0.81 1.44 -13.62
CA ALA A 56 -1.76 1.95 -12.63
C ALA A 56 -1.89 0.99 -11.42
N LEU A 57 -1.95 -0.31 -11.66
CA LEU A 57 -2.04 -1.33 -10.61
C LEU A 57 -0.74 -1.45 -9.80
N ILE A 58 0.43 -1.34 -10.41
CA ILE A 58 1.72 -1.29 -9.70
C ILE A 58 1.77 -0.07 -8.78
N LEU A 59 1.36 1.10 -9.27
CA LEU A 59 1.30 2.32 -8.46
C LEU A 59 0.33 2.15 -7.28
N ALA A 60 -0.83 1.53 -7.50
CA ALA A 60 -1.78 1.23 -6.45
C ALA A 60 -1.21 0.25 -5.41
N SER A 61 -0.53 -0.82 -5.85
CA SER A 61 0.13 -1.78 -4.96
C SER A 61 1.23 -1.11 -4.12
N ARG A 62 2.04 -0.22 -4.71
CA ARG A 62 3.05 0.56 -4.00
C ARG A 62 2.46 1.53 -2.97
N LEU A 63 1.30 2.12 -3.25
CA LEU A 63 0.55 2.93 -2.29
C LEU A 63 0.07 2.10 -1.09
N LEU A 64 -0.44 0.89 -1.34
CA LEU A 64 -0.86 -0.05 -0.30
C LEU A 64 0.33 -0.49 0.57
N ASP A 65 1.47 -0.77 -0.03
CA ASP A 65 2.73 -1.12 0.67
C ASP A 65 3.20 0.03 1.58
N GLY A 66 3.11 1.28 1.09
CA GLY A 66 3.41 2.47 1.88
C GLY A 66 2.45 2.69 3.05
N LEU A 67 1.18 2.31 2.86
CA LEU A 67 0.13 2.35 3.86
C LEU A 67 0.32 1.27 4.92
N ASP A 68 0.70 0.05 4.53
CA ASP A 68 1.04 -1.05 5.42
C ASP A 68 2.23 -0.70 6.33
N GLY A 69 3.31 -0.16 5.73
CA GLY A 69 4.43 0.36 6.51
C GLY A 69 4.09 1.55 7.41
N ALA A 70 3.01 2.30 7.13
CA ALA A 70 2.50 3.35 8.01
C ALA A 70 1.67 2.76 9.16
N ILE A 71 0.81 1.78 8.89
CA ILE A 71 0.07 1.01 9.90
C ILE A 71 1.05 0.31 10.84
N ALA A 72 2.06 -0.40 10.34
CA ALA A 72 3.06 -1.08 11.16
C ALA A 72 3.87 -0.15 12.07
N ARG A 73 3.95 1.15 11.74
CA ARG A 73 4.55 2.18 12.61
C ARG A 73 3.55 2.78 13.60
N ALA A 74 2.30 2.91 13.21
CA ALA A 74 1.22 3.43 14.05
C ALA A 74 0.70 2.39 15.04
N THR A 75 0.82 1.10 14.71
CA THR A 75 0.42 -0.03 15.55
C THR A 75 1.68 -0.49 16.27
N THR A 76 1.73 -0.29 17.59
CA THR A 76 2.82 -0.80 18.45
C THR A 76 2.93 -2.32 18.23
N PRO A 77 4.14 -2.90 18.11
CA PRO A 77 4.27 -4.35 18.07
C PRO A 77 3.64 -4.88 19.35
N THR A 78 2.59 -5.69 19.19
CA THR A 78 2.06 -6.48 20.28
C THR A 78 3.00 -7.68 20.41
N ASP A 79 3.49 -7.86 21.64
CA ASP A 79 4.45 -8.88 22.09
C ASP A 79 3.99 -10.31 21.73
#